data_AF-A0A510L913-F1
#
_entry.id   AF-A0A510L913-F1
#
_cell.length_a   1.000
_cell.length_b   1.000
_cell.length_c   1.000
_cell.angle_alpha   90.00
_cell.angle_beta   90.00
_cell.angle_gamma   90.00
#
_symmetry.space_group_name_H-M   'P 1'
#
loop_
_entity.id
_entity.type
_entity.pdbx_description
1 polymer ?
#
loop_
_entity_poly.entity_id
_entity_poly.type
_entity_poly.pdbx_seq_one_letter_code
_entity_poly.pdbx_strand_id
1 'polypeptide(L)' 'MDKINKINYLKGKRIELKFGNEVVSGIAHNINKDGEIEVLMEQNEAGEREVRSFSVGEIFEKIVYY' A
#
# COMPACT_ATOMS: atom_id res chain seq x y z
N MET A 1 9.83 9.45 -11.75
CA MET A 1 9.08 8.43 -11.00
C MET A 1 8.38 7.41 -11.89
N ASP A 2 7.96 7.75 -13.11
CA ASP A 2 7.24 6.83 -14.01
C ASP A 2 7.90 5.49 -14.26
N LYS A 3 9.23 5.44 -14.37
CA LYS A 3 9.96 4.18 -14.57
C LYS A 3 9.82 3.24 -13.35
N ILE A 4 9.96 3.77 -12.14
CA ILE A 4 9.81 3.00 -10.89
C ILE A 4 8.38 2.50 -10.75
N ASN A 5 7.40 3.37 -10.97
CA ASN A 5 5.99 2.98 -10.88
C ASN A 5 5.53 2.00 -11.97
N LYS A 6 6.23 1.92 -13.10
CA LYS A 6 5.98 0.91 -14.14
C LYS A 6 6.51 -0.47 -13.77
N ILE A 7 7.57 -0.56 -12.98
CA ILE A 7 8.19 -1.83 -12.56
C ILE A 7 7.82 -2.24 -11.13
N ASN A 8 7.06 -1.41 -10.41
CA ASN A 8 6.63 -1.69 -9.05
C ASN A 8 5.67 -2.90 -9.04
N TYR A 9 6.15 -4.05 -8.56
CA TYR A 9 5.39 -5.29 -8.43
C TYR A 9 4.10 -5.13 -7.61
N LEU A 10 4.10 -4.24 -6.62
CA LEU A 10 2.98 -4.07 -5.69
C LEU A 10 1.85 -3.24 -6.29
N LYS A 11 2.11 -2.47 -7.34
CA LYS A 11 1.12 -1.54 -7.91
C LYS A 11 -0.16 -2.27 -8.32
N GLY A 12 -1.28 -1.84 -7.75
CA GLY A 12 -2.61 -2.41 -7.97
C GLY A 12 -2.91 -3.68 -7.16
N LYS A 13 -1.95 -4.23 -6.42
CA LYS A 13 -2.18 -5.37 -5.53
C LYS A 13 -2.78 -4.88 -4.21
N ARG A 14 -3.66 -5.70 -3.65
CA ARG A 14 -4.06 -5.56 -2.24
C ARG A 14 -2.91 -6.05 -1.37
N ILE A 15 -2.54 -5.26 -0.37
CA ILE A 15 -1.45 -5.55 0.55
C ILE A 15 -1.92 -5.37 1.99
N GLU A 16 -1.35 -6.16 2.89
CA GLU A 16 -1.31 -5.84 4.31
C GLU A 16 0.12 -5.33 4.63
N LEU A 17 0.20 -4.12 5.18
CA LEU A 17 1.45 -3.47 5.54
C LEU A 17 1.49 -3.29 7.06
N LYS A 18 2.55 -3.80 7.69
CA LYS A 18 2.83 -3.56 9.10
C LYS A 18 3.88 -2.48 9.25
N PHE A 19 3.62 -1.50 10.11
CA PHE A 19 4.60 -0.51 10.53
C PHE A 19 4.49 -0.29 12.04
N GLY A 20 5.59 -0.53 12.76
CA GLY A 20 5.55 -0.57 14.22
C GLY A 20 4.54 -1.59 14.74
N ASN A 21 3.57 -1.12 15.52
CA ASN A 21 2.49 -1.93 16.09
C ASN A 21 1.18 -1.86 15.30
N GLU A 22 1.16 -1.15 14.17
CA GLU A 22 -0.03 -0.99 13.34
C GLU A 22 0.04 -1.90 12.11
N VAL A 23 -1.11 -2.47 11.74
CA VAL A 23 -1.31 -3.19 10.48
C VAL A 23 -2.39 -2.47 9.71
N VAL A 24 -2.07 -2.11 8.47
CA VAL A 24 -3.00 -1.47 7.54
C VAL A 24 -3.23 -2.34 6.32
N SER A 25 -4.45 -2.33 5.82
CA SER A 25 -4.82 -3.02 4.58
C SER A 25 -5.28 -2.00 3.54
N GLY A 26 -4.89 -2.21 2.29
CA GLY A 26 -5.23 -1.32 1.20
C GLY A 26 -4.69 -1.78 -0.14
N ILE A 27 -4.83 -0.94 -1.16
CA ILE A 27 -4.30 -1.17 -2.51
C ILE A 27 -3.05 -0.32 -2.68
N ALA A 28 -1.91 -0.93 -2.96
CA ALA A 28 -0.70 -0.18 -3.29
C ALA A 28 -0.89 0.59 -4.61
N HIS A 29 -0.60 1.88 -4.60
CA HIS A 29 -0.87 2.79 -5.69
C HIS A 29 0.41 3.15 -6.46
N ASN A 30 1.15 4.16 -6.00
CA ASN A 30 2.41 4.59 -6.58
C ASN A 30 3.48 4.73 -5.49
N ILE A 31 4.73 4.86 -5.91
CA ILE A 31 5.80 5.43 -5.12
C ILE A 31 5.85 6.92 -5.45
N ASN A 32 5.72 7.76 -4.42
CA ASN A 32 5.68 9.21 -4.57
C ASN A 32 7.07 9.79 -4.87
N LYS A 33 7.16 11.12 -5.01
CA LYS A 33 8.43 11.80 -5.35
C LYS A 33 9.51 11.65 -4.26
N ASP A 34 9.10 11.36 -3.03
CA ASP A 34 9.95 11.25 -1.85
C ASP A 34 10.38 9.79 -1.62
N GLY A 35 9.94 8.86 -2.47
CA GLY A 35 10.30 7.44 -2.41
C GLY A 35 9.42 6.60 -1.50
N GLU A 36 8.31 7.14 -1.01
CA GLU A 36 7.36 6.47 -0.13
C GLU A 36 6.30 5.72 -0.93
N ILE A 37 5.83 4.58 -0.42
CA ILE A 37 4.72 3.83 -1.03
C ILE A 37 3.39 4.45 -0.61
N GLU A 38 2.59 4.85 -1.60
CA GLU A 38 1.22 5.29 -1.43
C GLU A 38 0.29 4.07 -1.41
N VAL A 39 -0.54 3.98 -0.38
CA VAL A 39 -1.54 2.93 -0.20
C VAL A 39 -2.92 3.59 -0.13
N LEU A 40 -3.80 3.17 -1.03
CA LEU A 40 -5.22 3.51 -0.98
C LEU A 40 -5.88 2.63 0.09
N MET A 41 -6.25 3.24 1.20
CA MET A 41 -6.83 2.56 2.36
C MET A 41 -8.23 2.04 2.04
N GLU A 42 -8.66 1.03 2.79
CA GLU A 42 -10.06 0.62 2.80
C GLU A 42 -10.98 1.77 3.25
N GLN A 43 -12.26 1.71 2.88
CA GLN A 43 -13.21 2.73 3.29
C GLN A 43 -13.28 2.82 4.81
N ASN A 44 -13.19 4.05 5.32
CA ASN A 44 -13.47 4.31 6.72
C ASN A 44 -14.98 4.22 7.00
N GLU A 45 -15.38 4.37 8.27
CA GLU A 45 -16.80 4.33 8.69
C GLU A 45 -17.67 5.39 8.01
N ALA A 46 -17.08 6.47 7.49
CA ALA A 46 -17.75 7.51 6.72
C ALA A 46 -17.84 7.22 5.21
N GLY A 47 -17.33 6.07 4.75
CA GLY A 47 -17.34 5.68 3.34
C GLY A 47 -16.27 6.38 2.48
N GLU A 48 -15.37 7.14 3.10
CA GLU A 48 -14.28 7.82 2.40
C GLU A 48 -13.07 6.91 2.26
N ARG A 49 -12.36 7.03 1.14
CA ARG A 49 -11.06 6.38 0.93
C ARG A 49 -9.98 7.42 1.02
N GLU A 50 -9.00 7.17 1.87
CA GLU A 50 -7.81 8.00 1.99
C GLU A 50 -6.59 7.32 1.35
N VAL A 51 -5.65 8.12 0.86
CA VAL A 51 -4.34 7.65 0.43
C VAL A 51 -3.35 8.03 1.52
N ARG A 52 -2.62 7.04 2.03
CA ARG A 52 -1.55 7.23 3.01
C ARG A 52 -0.20 6.86 2.40
N SER A 53 0.85 7.57 2.77
CA SER A 53 2.22 7.32 2.30
C SER A 53 3.06 6.71 3.41
N PHE A 54 3.86 5.70 3.08
CA PHE A 54 4.71 4.99 4.03
C PHE A 54 6.15 4.95 3.53
N SER A 55 7.10 5.40 4.35
CA SER A 55 8.53 5.35 4.05
C SER A 55 9.18 4.00 4.41
N VAL A 56 8.57 3.24 5.32
CA VAL A 56 9.03 1.93 5.79
C VAL A 56 7.85 1.06 6.20
N GLY A 57 7.98 -0.25 6.04
CA GLY A 57 7.00 -1.23 6.49
C GLY A 57 7.33 -2.63 5.98
N GLU A 58 6.72 -3.64 6.60
CA GLU A 58 6.77 -5.02 6.16
C GLU A 58 5.49 -5.34 5.39
N ILE A 59 5.60 -5.90 4.18
CA ILE A 59 4.45 -6.28 3.37
C ILE A 59 4.24 -7.78 3.48
N PHE A 60 3.05 -8.18 3.91
CA PHE A 60 2.62 -9.57 3.99
C PHE A 60 1.77 -9.86 2.77
N GLU A 61 2.29 -10.72 1.89
CA GLU A 61 1.48 -11.28 0.81
C GLU A 61 0.56 -12.32 1.46
N LYS A 62 -0.76 -12.06 1.45
CA LYS A 62 -1.74 -13.04 1.94
C LYS A 62 -1.61 -14.29 1.06
N ILE A 63 -1.07 -15.37 1.61
CA ILE A 63 -1.06 -16.67 0.94
C ILE A 63 -2.53 -17.09 0.79
N VAL A 64 -3.04 -17.03 -0.44
CA VAL A 64 -4.36 -17.56 -0.78
C VAL A 64 -4.19 -19.06 -1.02
N TYR A 65 -4.63 -19.86 -0.05
CA TYR A 65 -4.77 -21.31 -0.25
C TYR A 65 -6.03 -21.56 -1.10
N TYR A 66 -5.86 -22.32 -2.19
CA TYR A 66 -6.96 -22.83 -3.03
C TYR A 66 -7.46 -24.17 -2.53
#